data_AF-A0A2C0EN32-F1
#
_entry.id   AF-A0A2C0EN32-F1
#
_cell.length_a   1.000
_cell.length_b   1.000
_cell.length_c   1.000
_cell.angle_alpha   90.00
_cell.angle_beta   90.00
_cell.angle_gamma   90.00
#
_symmetry.space_group_name_H-M   'P 1'
#
loop_
_entity.id
_entity.type
_entity.pdbx_description
1 polymer ?
#
loop_
_entity_poly.entity_id
_entity_poly.type
_entity_poly.pdbx_seq_one_letter_code
_entity_poly.pdbx_strand_id
1 'polypeptide(L)' 'MHPFIKGVYVNTSDLSIKDWPDAYYSCNFDRLMEAKTKYDPKNVFNFPQSIPPF' A
#
# COMPACT_ATOMS: atom_id res chain seq x y z
N MET A 1 -8.20 -10.51 12.88
CA MET A 1 -8.46 -10.93 11.49
C MET A 1 -9.86 -11.55 11.45
N HIS A 2 -10.75 -11.04 10.58
CA HIS A 2 -12.13 -11.52 10.53
C HIS A 2 -12.21 -12.83 9.75
N PRO A 3 -12.96 -13.84 10.22
CA PRO A 3 -12.94 -15.19 9.64
C PRO A 3 -13.47 -15.28 8.19
N PHE A 4 -14.15 -14.24 7.70
CA PHE A 4 -14.82 -14.24 6.38
C PHE A 4 -14.36 -13.11 5.47
N ILE A 5 -13.36 -12.32 5.88
CA ILE A 5 -12.91 -11.14 5.12
C ILE A 5 -11.40 -11.23 4.93
N LYS A 6 -10.95 -10.93 3.70
CA LYS A 6 -9.53 -10.78 3.37
C LYS A 6 -9.30 -9.43 2.69
N GLY A 7 -8.42 -8.64 3.27
CA GLY A 7 -8.04 -7.33 2.76
C GLY A 7 -9.08 -6.22 2.99
N VAL A 8 -8.74 -5.02 2.53
CA VAL A 8 -9.55 -3.80 2.60
C VAL A 8 -9.39 -3.06 1.27
N TYR A 9 -10.45 -2.36 0.83
CA TYR A 9 -10.38 -1.58 -0.39
C TYR A 9 -9.62 -0.26 -0.15
N VAL A 10 -8.62 0.05 -0.98
CA VAL A 10 -7.74 1.21 -0.76
C VAL A 10 -8.48 2.56 -0.70
N ASN A 11 -9.57 2.73 -1.46
CA ASN A 11 -10.34 3.98 -1.47
C ASN A 11 -11.27 4.14 -0.25
N THR A 12 -11.25 3.19 0.68
CA THR A 12 -11.76 3.38 2.06
C THR A 12 -10.56 3.51 2.99
N SER A 13 -9.72 4.50 2.72
CA SER A 13 -8.47 4.72 3.44
C SER A 13 -8.74 4.87 4.94
N ASP A 14 -8.09 4.04 5.74
CA ASP A 14 -8.23 4.00 7.18
C ASP A 14 -6.83 4.00 7.79
N LEU A 15 -6.47 5.15 8.37
CA LEU A 15 -5.17 5.38 8.97
C LEU A 15 -4.94 4.52 10.24
N SER A 16 -5.98 3.90 10.79
CA SER A 16 -5.85 2.97 11.92
C SER A 16 -5.29 1.59 11.50
N ILE A 17 -5.31 1.27 10.20
CA ILE A 17 -4.75 0.02 9.67
C ILE A 17 -3.22 0.15 9.59
N LYS A 18 -2.53 -0.43 10.57
CA LYS A 18 -1.06 -0.39 10.63
C LYS A 18 -0.40 -1.22 9.53
N ASP A 19 -0.94 -2.40 9.25
CA ASP A 19 -0.46 -3.31 8.20
C ASP A 19 -1.22 -3.09 6.88
N TRP A 20 -1.34 -1.81 6.50
CA TRP A 20 -2.01 -1.43 5.27
C TRP A 20 -1.38 -2.01 3.99
N PRO A 21 -0.05 -2.27 3.90
CA PRO A 21 0.52 -2.87 2.69
C PRO A 21 -0.11 -4.24 2.38
N ASP A 22 -0.19 -5.13 3.37
CA ASP A 22 -0.83 -6.44 3.17
C ASP A 22 -2.34 -6.30 3.02
N ALA A 23 -2.97 -5.44 3.85
CA ALA A 23 -4.42 -5.26 3.80
C ALA A 23 -4.93 -4.73 2.45
N TYR A 24 -4.20 -3.82 1.80
CA TYR A 24 -4.64 -3.22 0.53
C TYR A 24 -4.10 -3.94 -0.70
N TYR A 25 -2.86 -4.43 -0.65
CA TYR A 25 -2.15 -4.87 -1.86
C TYR A 25 -1.60 -6.30 -1.77
N SER A 26 -1.35 -6.80 -0.56
CA SER A 26 -0.79 -8.12 -0.30
C SER A 26 0.41 -8.41 -1.22
N CYS A 27 0.43 -9.56 -1.90
CA CYS A 27 1.52 -9.94 -2.80
C CYS A 27 1.80 -8.98 -3.98
N ASN A 28 0.93 -8.00 -4.26
CA ASN A 28 1.18 -6.99 -5.29
C ASN A 28 2.03 -5.81 -4.79
N PHE A 29 2.26 -5.70 -3.48
CA PHE A 29 2.95 -4.55 -2.90
C PHE A 29 4.37 -4.36 -3.46
N ASP A 30 5.13 -5.44 -3.59
CA ASP A 30 6.50 -5.38 -4.12
C ASP A 30 6.54 -4.86 -5.56
N ARG A 31 5.62 -5.33 -6.42
CA ARG A 31 5.50 -4.84 -7.81
C ARG A 31 5.11 -3.37 -7.88
N LEU A 32 4.32 -2.89 -6.91
CA LEU A 32 3.98 -1.46 -6.81
C LEU A 32 5.17 -0.63 -6.34
N MET A 33 6.01 -1.15 -5.44
CA MET A 33 7.27 -0.52 -5.06
C MET A 33 8.22 -0.43 -6.28
N GLU A 34 8.33 -1.47 -7.10
CA GLU A 34 9.11 -1.43 -8.35
C GLU A 34 8.63 -0.32 -9.29
N ALA A 35 7.30 -0.20 -9.47
CA ALA A 35 6.71 0.85 -10.27
C ALA A 35 6.98 2.24 -9.67
N LYS A 36 6.85 2.38 -8.34
CA LYS A 36 7.14 3.62 -7.63
C LYS A 36 8.60 4.03 -7.78
N THR A 37 9.55 3.11 -7.61
CA THR A 37 10.98 3.35 -7.84
C THR A 37 11.25 3.81 -9.27
N LYS A 38 10.58 3.23 -10.27
CA LYS A 38 10.78 3.61 -11.68
C LYS A 38 10.22 4.99 -12.02
N TYR A 39 9.02 5.31 -11.54
CA TYR A 39 8.26 6.49 -12.00
C TYR A 39 8.28 7.66 -11.01
N ASP A 40 8.51 7.42 -9.73
CA ASP A 40 8.63 8.44 -8.68
C ASP A 40 9.80 8.11 -7.71
N PRO A 41 11.05 8.03 -8.22
CA PRO A 41 12.22 7.66 -7.41
C PRO A 41 12.54 8.65 -6.28
N LYS A 42 12.05 9.89 -6.39
CA LYS A 42 12.22 10.93 -5.36
C LYS A 42 11.08 10.94 -4.33
N ASN A 43 10.12 10.03 -4.47
CA ASN A 43 8.93 9.92 -3.64
C ASN A 43 8.20 11.27 -3.48
N VAL A 44 8.01 11.98 -4.59
CA VAL A 44 7.34 13.29 -4.63
C VAL A 44 5.87 13.15 -4.21
N PHE A 45 5.21 12.07 -4.65
CA PHE A 45 3.83 11.78 -4.24
C PHE A 45 3.84 10.90 -2.99
N ASN A 46 3.95 11.55 -1.83
CA ASN A 46 4.02 10.89 -0.52
C ASN A 46 2.86 11.36 0.39
N PHE A 47 2.24 10.41 1.09
CA PHE A 47 1.17 10.62 2.06
C PHE A 47 1.18 9.46 3.08
N PRO A 48 0.42 9.50 4.19
CA PRO A 48 0.57 8.56 5.31
C PRO A 48 0.55 7.06 4.98
N GLN A 49 -0.11 6.65 3.88
CA GLN A 49 -0.17 5.28 3.39
C GLN A 49 0.22 5.21 1.90
N SER A 50 1.19 6.02 1.47
CA SER A 50 1.75 5.93 0.12
C SER A 50 2.74 4.77 0.01
N ILE A 51 2.73 4.08 -1.14
CA ILE A 51 3.73 3.06 -1.47
C ILE A 51 5.12 3.73 -1.54
N PRO A 52 6.13 3.25 -0.77
CA PRO A 52 7.48 3.75 -0.84
C PRO A 52 8.24 3.17 -2.05
N PRO A 53 9.27 3.86 -2.58
CA PRO A 53 10.26 3.22 -3.43
C PRO A 53 11.15 2.26 -2.62
N PHE A 54 11.84 1.34 -3.29
CA PHE A 54 13.00 0.63 -2.74
C PHE A 54 14.14 1.57 -2.33
#